data_AF-A0A959WIK0-F1
#
_entry.id   AF-A0A959WIK0-F1
#
_cell.length_a   1.000
_cell.length_b   1.000
_cell.length_c   1.000
_cell.angle_alpha   90.00
_cell.angle_beta   90.00
_cell.angle_gamma   90.00
#
_symmetry.space_group_name_H-M   'P 1'
#
loop_
_entity.id
_entity.type
_entity.pdbx_description
1 polymer ?
#
loop_
_entity_poly.entity_id
_entity_poly.type
_entity_poly.pdbx_seq_one_letter_code
_entity_poly.pdbx_strand_id
1 'polypeptide(L)'
;MSDHEPPASRPGPDIMWAPWRMAYITSEHDHGFEGERCVFCALPARNDDRATYILHRGDHCFVIMNLYPYNNGHTMVVPYAHLDALTLLSAEVTAEMMTLAQRTQEVVTRTMAPHGFNIGINQGRAAGAGIADHIHLHVVPRWGGDTNFMTTVGDTRVMPQHLDDTYELLRQGFTE
;
A
#
# COMPACT_ATOMS: atom_id res chain seq x y z
N MET A 1 18.34 -54.59 14.14
CA MET A 1 18.58 -53.41 13.30
C MET A 1 17.21 -52.82 13.00
N SER A 2 16.75 -51.87 13.81
CA SER A 2 15.53 -51.11 13.51
C SER A 2 15.97 -49.78 12.93
N ASP A 3 15.67 -49.57 11.65
CA ASP A 3 15.89 -48.30 10.98
C ASP A 3 14.96 -47.25 11.59
N HIS A 4 15.55 -46.31 12.31
CA HIS A 4 14.85 -45.14 12.83
C HIS A 4 14.98 -44.04 11.76
N GLU A 5 13.98 -43.96 10.89
CA GLU A 5 13.85 -42.86 9.94
C GLU A 5 13.55 -41.58 10.73
N PRO A 6 14.32 -40.48 10.55
CA PRO A 6 14.06 -39.25 11.29
C PRO A 6 12.71 -38.66 10.85
N PRO A 7 11.90 -38.12 11.78
CA PRO A 7 10.61 -37.55 11.43
C PRO A 7 10.81 -36.39 10.45
N ALA A 8 10.04 -36.39 9.35
CA ALA A 8 9.95 -35.28 8.41
C ALA A 8 9.74 -33.97 9.19
N SER A 9 10.71 -33.06 9.07
CA SER A 9 10.64 -31.73 9.66
C SER A 9 9.35 -31.07 9.19
N ARG A 10 8.50 -30.64 10.13
CA ARG A 10 7.34 -29.79 9.82
C ARG A 10 7.82 -28.63 8.94
N PRO A 11 7.19 -28.33 7.79
CA PRO A 11 7.53 -27.12 7.07
C PRO A 11 7.27 -25.96 8.03
N GLY A 12 8.33 -25.20 8.32
CA GLY A 12 8.18 -23.89 8.95
C GLY A 12 7.31 -22.99 8.08
N PRO A 13 6.85 -21.84 8.60
CA PRO A 13 6.07 -20.91 7.80
C PRO A 13 6.83 -20.55 6.52
N ASP A 14 6.13 -20.47 5.39
CA ASP A 14 6.70 -20.02 4.12
C ASP A 14 7.32 -18.63 4.31
N ILE A 15 8.63 -18.52 4.09
CA ILE A 15 9.38 -17.27 4.28
C ILE A 15 9.46 -16.56 2.94
N MET A 16 8.76 -15.42 2.83
CA MET A 16 8.94 -14.50 1.71
C MET A 16 10.16 -13.61 1.98
N TRP A 17 11.21 -13.77 1.17
CA TRP A 17 12.41 -12.94 1.23
C TRP A 17 12.21 -11.70 0.35
N ALA A 18 12.47 -10.52 0.91
CA ALA A 18 12.44 -9.24 0.21
C ALA A 18 13.79 -8.53 0.42
N PRO A 19 14.87 -8.96 -0.27
CA PRO A 19 16.23 -8.50 0.00
C PRO A 19 16.40 -6.98 -0.14
N TRP A 20 15.70 -6.38 -1.11
CA TRP A 20 15.63 -4.92 -1.30
C TRP A 20 15.14 -4.16 -0.07
N ARG A 21 14.36 -4.79 0.83
CA ARG A 21 13.78 -4.14 2.01
C ARG A 21 14.86 -3.67 2.98
N MET A 22 15.99 -4.36 3.07
CA MET A 22 17.10 -3.92 3.91
C MET A 22 17.69 -2.61 3.41
N ALA A 23 17.95 -2.49 2.10
CA ALA A 23 18.45 -1.25 1.51
C ALA A 23 17.49 -0.07 1.74
N TYR A 24 16.18 -0.30 1.65
CA TYR A 24 15.14 0.70 1.92
C TYR A 24 15.01 1.10 3.40
N ILE A 25 15.17 0.16 4.34
CA ILE A 25 15.17 0.45 5.78
C ILE A 25 16.42 1.23 6.18
N THR A 26 17.55 0.91 5.56
CA THR A 26 18.84 1.55 5.86
C THR A 26 19.07 2.85 5.10
N SER A 27 18.34 3.09 4.01
CA SER A 27 18.41 4.38 3.34
C SER A 27 17.66 5.40 4.20
N GLU A 28 18.39 6.40 4.69
CA GLU A 28 17.83 7.60 5.29
C GLU A 28 17.12 8.41 4.21
N HIS A 29 16.01 7.88 3.68
CA HIS A 29 15.13 8.71 2.90
C HIS A 29 14.34 9.57 3.86
N ASP A 30 14.92 10.72 4.16
CA ASP A 30 14.18 11.87 4.58
C ASP A 30 13.28 12.27 3.40
N HIS A 31 12.11 11.65 3.28
CA HIS A 31 11.15 11.89 2.21
C HIS A 31 10.41 13.24 2.37
N GLY A 32 10.99 14.17 3.12
CA GLY A 32 10.63 15.58 3.04
C GLY A 32 11.05 16.12 1.68
N PHE A 33 10.09 16.48 0.84
CA PHE A 33 10.35 17.41 -0.26
C PHE A 33 11.06 18.64 0.31
N GLU A 34 12.11 19.12 -0.35
CA GLU A 34 12.81 20.36 0.00
C GLU A 34 11.79 21.46 0.33
N GLY A 35 11.69 21.83 1.61
CA GLY A 35 10.70 22.78 2.15
C GLY A 35 9.46 22.15 2.81
N GLU A 36 9.67 21.48 3.95
CA GLU A 36 8.75 21.42 5.12
C GLU A 36 7.26 21.03 4.92
N ARG A 37 6.87 20.30 3.88
CA ARG A 37 5.47 19.82 3.77
C ARG A 37 5.38 18.34 3.44
N CYS A 38 4.77 17.59 4.36
CA CYS A 38 4.36 16.21 4.15
C CYS A 38 3.59 16.07 2.83
N VAL A 39 3.96 15.07 2.03
CA VAL A 39 3.36 14.82 0.72
C VAL A 39 1.84 14.63 0.81
N PHE A 40 1.35 13.95 1.84
CA PHE A 40 -0.08 13.73 2.04
C PHE A 40 -0.85 14.98 2.47
N CYS A 41 -0.18 15.99 3.02
CA CYS A 41 -0.77 17.32 3.21
C CYS A 41 -0.75 18.13 1.92
N ALA A 42 0.33 18.03 1.14
CA ALA A 42 0.53 18.84 -0.06
C ALA A 42 -0.35 18.41 -1.24
N LEU A 43 -0.49 17.10 -1.49
CA LEU A 43 -1.19 16.60 -2.68
C LEU A 43 -2.68 16.99 -2.71
N PRO A 44 -3.48 16.83 -1.63
CA PRO A 44 -4.88 17.24 -1.66
C PRO A 44 -5.07 18.73 -1.95
N ALA A 45 -4.13 19.59 -1.51
CA ALA A 45 -4.21 21.04 -1.71
C ALA A 45 -3.94 21.50 -3.16
N ARG A 46 -3.36 20.63 -4.01
CA ARG A 46 -3.11 20.96 -5.42
C ARG A 46 -4.38 21.02 -6.27
N ASN A 47 -5.49 20.47 -5.79
CA ASN A 47 -6.78 20.41 -6.50
C ASN A 47 -6.69 19.88 -7.94
N ASP A 48 -5.74 18.98 -8.19
CA ASP A 48 -5.56 18.27 -9.45
C ASP A 48 -5.43 16.78 -9.16
N ASP A 49 -6.58 16.11 -9.06
CA ASP A 49 -6.67 14.71 -8.66
C ASP A 49 -5.97 13.79 -9.64
N ARG A 50 -5.96 14.15 -10.94
CA ARG A 50 -5.26 13.37 -11.97
C ARG A 50 -3.76 13.45 -11.77
N ALA A 51 -3.19 14.66 -11.65
CA ALA A 51 -1.76 14.81 -11.47
C ALA A 51 -1.25 14.27 -10.12
N THR A 52 -2.14 14.13 -9.13
CA THR A 52 -1.81 13.64 -7.80
C THR A 52 -2.20 12.18 -7.57
N TYR A 53 -2.82 11.53 -8.54
CA TYR A 53 -3.37 10.17 -8.45
C TYR A 53 -4.35 9.96 -7.30
N ILE A 54 -5.09 11.01 -6.91
CA ILE A 54 -6.19 10.92 -5.94
C ILE A 54 -7.41 10.34 -6.65
N LEU A 55 -7.88 9.19 -6.17
CA LEU A 55 -9.02 8.48 -6.73
C LEU A 55 -10.35 8.95 -6.16
N HIS A 56 -10.36 9.32 -4.88
CA HIS A 56 -11.58 9.71 -4.17
C HIS A 56 -11.27 10.64 -3.00
N ARG A 57 -12.15 11.60 -2.74
CA ARG A 57 -12.11 12.53 -1.61
C ARG A 57 -13.36 12.34 -0.77
N GLY A 58 -13.18 11.89 0.47
CA GLY A 58 -14.21 11.87 1.50
C GLY A 58 -14.15 13.13 2.36
N ASP A 59 -14.81 13.08 3.51
CA ASP A 59 -14.97 14.17 4.47
C ASP A 59 -13.73 14.35 5.34
N HIS A 60 -13.15 13.25 5.84
CA HIS A 60 -11.95 13.23 6.68
C HIS A 60 -10.76 12.51 6.04
N CYS A 61 -11.01 11.65 5.06
CA CYS A 61 -10.00 10.85 4.39
C CYS A 61 -10.10 10.96 2.86
N PHE A 62 -9.01 10.62 2.18
CA PHE A 62 -8.96 10.49 0.72
C PHE A 62 -8.28 9.18 0.33
N VAL A 63 -8.58 8.70 -0.87
CA VAL A 63 -7.95 7.51 -1.47
C VAL A 63 -6.99 7.96 -2.55
N ILE A 64 -5.75 7.50 -2.49
CA ILE A 64 -4.69 7.85 -3.43
C ILE A 64 -3.94 6.60 -3.88
N MET A 65 -3.45 6.57 -5.13
CA MET A 65 -2.56 5.49 -5.57
C MET A 65 -1.16 5.64 -5.01
N ASN A 66 -0.48 4.51 -4.77
CA ASN A 66 0.93 4.53 -4.44
C ASN A 66 1.77 4.64 -5.73
N LEU A 67 2.67 5.63 -5.79
CA LEU A 67 3.61 5.82 -6.92
C LEU A 67 4.64 4.69 -7.04
N TYR A 68 4.92 4.01 -5.93
CA TYR A 68 5.85 2.87 -5.85
C TYR A 68 5.08 1.61 -5.41
N PRO A 69 4.19 1.10 -6.28
CA PRO A 69 3.24 0.05 -5.91
C PRO A 69 3.90 -1.30 -5.61
N TYR A 70 3.27 -2.11 -4.76
CA TYR A 70 3.60 -3.54 -4.65
C TYR A 70 3.05 -4.33 -5.83
N ASN A 71 1.82 -4.02 -6.24
CA ASN A 71 1.14 -4.52 -7.43
C ASN A 71 0.28 -3.40 -8.04
N ASN A 72 -0.12 -3.52 -9.31
CA ASN A 72 -1.10 -2.61 -9.90
C ASN A 72 -2.35 -2.56 -9.03
N GLY A 73 -2.87 -1.36 -8.80
CA GLY A 73 -4.00 -1.12 -7.91
C GLY A 73 -3.64 -0.99 -6.42
N HIS A 74 -2.35 -0.92 -6.07
CA HIS A 74 -1.94 -0.52 -4.72
C HIS A 74 -2.37 0.92 -4.44
N THR A 75 -3.29 1.08 -3.50
CA THR A 75 -3.79 2.36 -3.03
C THR A 75 -3.57 2.54 -1.53
N MET A 76 -3.75 3.77 -1.07
CA MET A 76 -3.67 4.17 0.32
C MET A 76 -4.90 5.00 0.68
N VAL A 77 -5.50 4.72 1.83
CA VAL A 77 -6.49 5.60 2.46
C VAL A 77 -5.76 6.46 3.48
N VAL A 78 -5.90 7.77 3.35
CA VAL A 78 -5.08 8.74 4.07
C VAL A 78 -5.99 9.79 4.71
N PRO A 79 -5.87 10.08 6.02
CA PRO A 79 -6.63 11.16 6.63
C PRO A 79 -6.06 12.51 6.18
N TYR A 80 -6.90 13.54 6.08
CA TYR A 80 -6.40 14.90 5.83
C TYR A 80 -5.59 15.43 7.02
N ALA A 81 -5.92 15.00 8.24
CA ALA A 81 -5.19 15.35 9.43
C ALA A 81 -3.78 14.73 9.43
N HIS A 82 -2.77 15.55 9.69
CA HIS A 82 -1.39 15.11 9.84
C HIS A 82 -1.20 14.48 11.22
N LEU A 83 -1.37 13.16 11.29
CA LEU A 83 -1.22 12.36 12.50
C LEU A 83 -0.41 11.11 12.16
N ASP A 84 0.50 10.72 13.04
CA ASP A 84 1.45 9.62 12.82
C ASP A 84 0.95 8.26 13.38
N ALA A 85 -0.14 8.27 14.15
CA ALA A 85 -0.56 7.12 14.93
C ALA A 85 -2.07 6.87 14.89
N LEU A 86 -2.44 5.59 14.83
CA LEU A 86 -3.85 5.16 14.80
C LEU A 86 -4.59 5.60 16.06
N THR A 87 -3.89 5.63 17.19
CA THR A 87 -4.41 6.05 18.50
C THR A 87 -4.77 7.53 18.58
N LEU A 88 -4.34 8.35 17.61
CA LEU A 88 -4.65 9.78 17.56
C LEU A 88 -5.86 10.09 16.67
N LEU A 89 -6.36 9.12 15.90
CA LEU A 89 -7.53 9.31 15.06
C LEU A 89 -8.80 9.38 15.91
N SER A 90 -9.73 10.26 15.54
CA SER A 90 -11.08 10.23 16.11
C SER A 90 -11.86 9.01 15.62
N ALA A 91 -12.98 8.72 16.27
CA ALA A 91 -13.85 7.60 15.87
C ALA A 91 -14.40 7.80 14.44
N GLU A 92 -14.73 9.04 14.07
CA GLU A 92 -15.24 9.41 12.75
C GLU A 92 -14.18 9.20 11.67
N VAL A 93 -12.94 9.66 11.90
CA VAL A 93 -11.83 9.48 10.95
C VAL A 93 -11.52 7.99 10.78
N THR A 94 -11.50 7.23 11.88
CA THR A 94 -11.23 5.78 11.85
C THR A 94 -12.32 5.02 11.08
N ALA A 95 -13.58 5.36 11.32
CA ALA A 95 -14.72 4.74 10.65
C ALA A 95 -14.71 5.04 9.14
N GLU A 96 -14.46 6.30 8.75
CA GLU A 96 -14.36 6.66 7.35
C GLU A 96 -13.16 6.00 6.67
N MET A 97 -12.00 5.96 7.32
CA MET A 97 -10.81 5.29 6.78
C MET A 97 -11.10 3.82 6.43
N MET A 98 -11.78 3.10 7.32
CA MET A 98 -12.17 1.71 7.07
C MET A 98 -13.27 1.58 6.01
N THR A 99 -14.23 2.50 5.98
CA THR A 99 -15.29 2.53 4.96
C THR A 99 -14.71 2.75 3.57
N LEU A 100 -13.76 3.67 3.43
CA LEU A 100 -13.05 3.92 2.17
C LEU A 100 -12.16 2.74 1.78
N ALA A 101 -11.57 2.02 2.74
CA ALA A 101 -10.83 0.80 2.44
C ALA A 101 -11.75 -0.29 1.88
N GLN A 102 -12.93 -0.51 2.48
CA GLN A 102 -13.94 -1.43 1.96
C GLN A 102 -14.37 -1.06 0.53
N ARG A 103 -14.72 0.22 0.32
CA ARG A 103 -15.08 0.73 -1.02
C ARG A 103 -13.95 0.52 -2.04
N THR A 104 -12.71 0.77 -1.62
CA THR A 104 -11.53 0.55 -2.45
C THR A 104 -11.40 -0.92 -2.86
N GLN A 105 -11.60 -1.86 -1.93
CA GLN A 105 -11.58 -3.29 -2.25
C GLN A 105 -12.67 -3.65 -3.26
N GLU A 106 -13.89 -3.14 -3.09
CA GLU A 106 -14.98 -3.39 -4.04
C GLU A 106 -14.63 -2.89 -5.44
N VAL A 107 -14.14 -1.65 -5.55
CA VAL A 107 -13.73 -1.05 -6.82
C VAL A 107 -12.63 -1.86 -7.49
N VAL A 108 -11.56 -2.17 -6.75
CA VAL A 108 -10.43 -2.97 -7.28
C VAL A 108 -10.89 -4.38 -7.65
N THR A 109 -11.82 -4.96 -6.90
CA THR A 109 -12.38 -6.29 -7.20
C THR A 109 -13.12 -6.29 -8.54
N ARG A 110 -14.01 -5.31 -8.75
CA ARG A 110 -14.78 -5.19 -9.99
C ARG A 110 -13.91 -4.89 -11.21
N THR A 111 -12.86 -4.08 -11.03
CA THR A 111 -12.04 -3.58 -12.13
C THR A 111 -10.85 -4.48 -12.49
N MET A 112 -10.30 -5.22 -11.53
CA MET A 112 -9.04 -5.95 -11.71
C MET A 112 -9.11 -7.44 -11.31
N ALA A 113 -10.17 -7.88 -10.63
CA ALA A 113 -10.35 -9.27 -10.19
C ALA A 113 -9.11 -9.91 -9.49
N PRO A 114 -8.57 -9.30 -8.41
CA PRO A 114 -7.53 -9.93 -7.61
C PRO A 114 -8.04 -11.18 -6.88
N HIS A 115 -7.12 -12.08 -6.54
CA HIS A 115 -7.42 -13.28 -5.77
C HIS A 115 -7.46 -13.02 -4.26
N GLY A 116 -6.98 -11.86 -3.80
CA GLY A 116 -6.99 -11.46 -2.40
C GLY A 116 -6.41 -10.07 -2.19
N PHE A 117 -6.31 -9.65 -0.92
CA PHE A 117 -5.78 -8.35 -0.52
C PHE A 117 -4.87 -8.44 0.71
N ASN A 118 -3.83 -7.61 0.76
CA ASN A 118 -3.21 -7.20 2.02
C ASN A 118 -3.73 -5.82 2.39
N ILE A 119 -4.22 -5.68 3.62
CA ILE A 119 -4.65 -4.41 4.19
C ILE A 119 -3.85 -4.17 5.47
N GLY A 120 -3.22 -3.01 5.61
CA GLY A 120 -2.42 -2.74 6.80
C GLY A 120 -1.78 -1.37 6.86
N ILE A 121 -1.25 -1.05 8.04
CA ILE A 121 -0.58 0.21 8.37
C ILE A 121 0.81 -0.14 8.88
N ASN A 122 1.82 0.57 8.40
CA ASN A 122 3.14 0.57 9.01
C ASN A 122 3.26 1.84 9.85
N GLN A 123 3.42 1.71 11.17
CA GLN A 123 3.52 2.85 12.08
C GLN A 123 4.95 2.98 12.63
N GLY A 124 5.60 4.13 12.35
CA GLY A 124 6.98 4.41 12.70
C GLY A 124 8.02 3.79 11.74
N ARG A 125 9.22 4.37 11.71
CA ARG A 125 10.31 3.97 10.80
C ARG A 125 10.68 2.49 10.93
N ALA A 126 10.72 1.96 12.16
CA ALA A 126 11.05 0.56 12.42
C ALA A 126 10.04 -0.44 11.84
N ALA A 127 8.77 -0.05 11.67
CA ALA A 127 7.76 -0.87 11.00
C ALA A 127 7.87 -0.82 9.46
N GLY A 128 8.77 0.01 8.92
CA GLY A 128 8.94 0.23 7.48
C GLY A 128 7.97 1.25 6.91
N ALA A 129 7.51 2.22 7.72
CA ALA A 129 6.74 3.36 7.23
C ALA A 129 7.64 4.26 6.36
N GLY A 130 7.34 4.36 5.06
CA GLY A 130 8.06 5.26 4.17
C GLY A 130 7.80 6.74 4.45
N ILE A 131 6.59 7.05 4.92
CA ILE A 131 6.21 8.39 5.41
C ILE A 131 5.75 8.17 6.86
N ALA A 132 6.67 8.33 7.79
CA ALA A 132 6.44 7.93 9.18
C ALA A 132 5.51 8.87 9.95
N ASP A 133 5.50 10.16 9.59
CA ASP A 133 4.81 11.20 10.37
C ASP A 133 3.32 11.38 9.96
N HIS A 134 2.85 10.62 8.96
CA HIS A 134 1.47 10.71 8.49
C HIS A 134 0.93 9.32 8.16
N ILE A 135 0.01 8.86 9.00
CA ILE A 135 -0.61 7.54 8.94
C ILE A 135 -1.39 7.32 7.63
N HIS A 136 -1.26 6.13 7.08
CA HIS A 136 -1.95 5.74 5.84
C HIS A 136 -2.20 4.23 5.84
N LEU A 137 -3.40 3.85 5.44
CA LEU A 137 -3.84 2.46 5.35
C LEU A 137 -3.63 1.96 3.93
N HIS A 138 -2.73 1.00 3.75
CA HIS A 138 -2.50 0.37 2.46
C HIS A 138 -3.62 -0.61 2.13
N VAL A 139 -4.07 -0.60 0.87
CA VAL A 139 -4.91 -1.63 0.26
C VAL A 139 -4.16 -2.16 -0.96
N VAL A 140 -3.66 -3.39 -0.85
CA VAL A 140 -2.78 -4.00 -1.85
C VAL A 140 -3.46 -5.24 -2.45
N PRO A 141 -3.90 -5.20 -3.71
CA PRO A 141 -4.44 -6.38 -4.38
C PRO A 141 -3.34 -7.42 -4.65
N ARG A 142 -3.71 -8.70 -4.56
CA ARG A 142 -2.81 -9.86 -4.69
C ARG A 142 -3.32 -10.85 -5.72
N TRP A 143 -2.41 -11.45 -6.47
CA TRP A 143 -2.67 -12.55 -7.39
C TRP A 143 -1.78 -13.74 -7.07
N GLY A 144 -2.26 -14.94 -7.42
CA GLY A 144 -1.44 -16.14 -7.32
C GLY A 144 -0.22 -16.02 -8.24
N GLY A 145 0.99 -16.10 -7.68
CA GLY A 145 2.23 -15.98 -8.46
C GLY A 145 2.66 -14.55 -8.80
N ASP A 146 2.08 -13.52 -8.15
CA ASP A 146 2.48 -12.12 -8.35
C ASP A 146 3.93 -11.82 -7.92
N THR A 147 4.47 -12.65 -7.04
CA THR A 147 5.91 -12.69 -6.72
C THR A 147 6.56 -13.79 -7.56
N ASN A 148 7.46 -13.42 -8.46
CA ASN A 148 8.15 -14.34 -9.36
C ASN A 148 9.67 -14.21 -9.23
N PHE A 149 10.41 -15.00 -10.02
CA PHE A 149 11.87 -15.04 -9.95
C PHE A 149 12.54 -13.68 -10.22
N MET A 150 11.94 -12.79 -11.02
CA MET A 150 12.48 -11.45 -11.24
C MET A 150 12.47 -10.63 -9.96
N THR A 151 11.39 -10.74 -9.18
CA THR A 151 11.28 -10.08 -7.88
C THR A 151 12.24 -10.70 -6.87
N THR A 152 12.32 -12.03 -6.80
CA THR A 152 13.08 -12.74 -5.75
C THR A 152 14.59 -12.77 -6.01
N VAL A 153 15.02 -12.90 -7.27
CA VAL A 153 16.43 -13.07 -7.64
C VAL A 153 17.01 -11.78 -8.23
N GLY A 154 16.22 -11.05 -9.00
CA GLY A 154 16.66 -9.85 -9.71
C GLY A 154 16.30 -8.54 -9.00
N ASP A 155 15.69 -8.59 -7.81
CA ASP A 155 15.18 -7.43 -7.07
C ASP A 155 14.34 -6.47 -7.96
N THR A 156 13.69 -7.01 -9.00
CA THR A 156 13.00 -6.23 -10.04
C THR A 156 11.53 -6.62 -10.09
N ARG A 157 10.65 -5.63 -9.94
CA ARG A 157 9.20 -5.82 -10.11
C ARG A 157 8.79 -5.55 -11.55
N VAL A 158 8.01 -6.45 -12.11
CA VAL A 158 7.40 -6.29 -13.44
C VAL A 158 5.96 -5.88 -13.24
N MET A 159 5.63 -4.65 -13.60
CA MET A 159 4.27 -4.10 -13.48
C MET A 159 3.55 -4.26 -14.83
N PRO A 160 2.46 -5.05 -14.93
CA PRO A 160 1.80 -5.31 -16.20
C PRO A 160 1.07 -4.09 -16.80
N GLN A 161 0.74 -3.07 -16.00
CA GLN A 161 0.02 -1.88 -16.46
C GLN A 161 0.71 -0.59 -15.99
N HIS A 162 0.68 0.44 -16.83
CA HIS A 162 1.19 1.77 -16.48
C HIS A 162 0.32 2.45 -15.41
N LEU A 163 0.93 3.32 -14.60
CA LEU A 163 0.24 3.98 -13.48
C LEU A 163 -0.96 4.82 -13.94
N ASP A 164 -0.81 5.53 -15.07
CA ASP A 164 -1.88 6.35 -15.64
C ASP A 164 -3.08 5.52 -16.12
N ASP A 165 -2.83 4.36 -16.71
CA ASP A 165 -3.90 3.48 -17.17
C ASP A 165 -4.63 2.84 -15.97
N THR A 166 -3.88 2.46 -14.93
CA THR A 166 -4.46 1.97 -13.68
C THR A 166 -5.28 3.08 -13.00
N TYR A 167 -4.83 4.33 -13.04
CA TYR A 167 -5.58 5.46 -12.49
C TYR A 167 -6.94 5.61 -13.16
N GLU A 168 -6.98 5.63 -14.48
CA GLU A 168 -8.25 5.80 -15.22
C GLU A 168 -9.24 4.69 -14.92
N LEU A 169 -8.75 3.45 -14.91
CA LEU A 169 -9.55 2.27 -14.61
C LEU A 169 -10.17 2.36 -13.21
N LEU A 170 -9.38 2.69 -12.19
CA LEU A 170 -9.87 2.79 -10.81
C LEU A 170 -10.75 4.02 -10.61
N ARG A 171 -10.39 5.15 -11.20
CA ARG A 171 -11.09 6.43 -11.05
C ARG A 171 -12.54 6.33 -11.53
N GLN A 172 -12.79 5.57 -12.60
CA GLN A 172 -14.13 5.27 -13.10
C GLN A 172 -14.96 4.51 -12.07
N GLY A 173 -14.39 3.48 -11.45
CA GLY A 173 -15.10 2.68 -10.43
C GLY A 173 -15.44 3.44 -9.15
N PHE A 174 -14.76 4.55 -8.84
CA PHE A 174 -15.12 5.45 -7.73
C PHE A 174 -16.21 6.49 -8.07
N THR A 175 -16.55 6.65 -9.35
CA THR A 175 -17.62 7.56 -9.81
C THR A 175 -18.95 6.89 -10.12
N GLU A 176 -18.94 5.57 -10.30
CA GLU A 176 -20.13 4.74 -10.36
C GLU A 176 -20.76 4.57 -8.97
#